data_AF-A0A5C8U987-F1
#
_entry.id   AF-A0A5C8U987-F1
#
_cell.length_a   1.000
_cell.length_b   1.000
_cell.length_c   1.000
_cell.angle_alpha   90.00
_cell.angle_beta   90.00
_cell.angle_gamma   90.00
#
_symmetry.space_group_name_H-M   'P 1'
#
loop_
_entity.id
_entity.type
_entity.pdbx_description
1 polymer ?
#
loop_
_entity_poly.entity_id
_entity_poly.type
_entity_poly.pdbx_seq_one_letter_code
_entity_poly.pdbx_strand_id
1 'polypeptide(L)'
;MRGVSTSAILVAAAPLAAALAALIAAFITGFDQSTHVPAEVGTRFYGFFLDHYPLFAFAIVYALVRVVAVAIAPGPSATLRRAVGALVGLGLVLALSLHPTFGGLVLRGGFMTGGMAFLNQVPMTAAYGLGAAVAASALGSAMGLGVVIAGQPARERSSRMRRFGRSLGSLFFRFLALWYALAVLGFARTIGLGPWPRRPLDTADTVLVAACLVVAFLPHVLISALRADRSATAAG
;
A
#
# COMPACT_ATOMS: atom_id res chain seq x y z
N MET A 1 -15.55 16.95 -21.47
CA MET A 1 -14.98 16.09 -20.40
C MET A 1 -15.01 16.89 -19.11
N ARG A 2 -15.90 16.60 -18.15
CA ARG A 2 -15.85 17.28 -16.85
C ARG A 2 -14.64 16.73 -16.08
N GLY A 3 -13.79 17.62 -15.60
CA GLY A 3 -12.56 17.26 -14.88
C GLY A 3 -12.88 16.56 -13.56
N VAL A 4 -12.01 15.64 -13.14
CA VAL A 4 -12.08 14.99 -11.83
C VAL A 4 -12.03 16.04 -10.73
N SER A 5 -12.91 15.97 -9.73
CA SER A 5 -12.91 16.92 -8.60
C SER A 5 -11.55 17.00 -7.90
N THR A 6 -11.06 18.21 -7.61
CA THR A 6 -9.78 18.45 -6.93
C THR A 6 -9.68 17.70 -5.60
N SER A 7 -10.76 17.64 -4.82
CA SER A 7 -10.81 16.90 -3.55
C SER A 7 -10.62 15.38 -3.76
N ALA A 8 -11.22 14.82 -4.81
CA ALA A 8 -11.08 13.41 -5.15
C ALA A 8 -9.64 13.07 -5.58
N ILE A 9 -8.99 13.95 -6.33
CA ILE A 9 -7.58 13.80 -6.72
C ILE A 9 -6.70 13.86 -5.47
N LEU A 10 -6.91 14.83 -4.58
CA LEU A 10 -6.11 14.99 -3.36
C LEU A 10 -6.19 13.76 -2.46
N VAL A 11 -7.39 13.24 -2.20
CA VAL A 11 -7.57 12.02 -1.38
C VAL A 11 -6.91 10.80 -2.04
N ALA A 12 -6.97 10.70 -3.37
CA ALA A 12 -6.38 9.58 -4.10
C ALA A 12 -4.83 9.66 -4.18
N ALA A 13 -4.27 10.87 -4.32
CA ALA A 13 -2.85 11.11 -4.50
C ALA A 13 -2.08 11.26 -3.18
N ALA A 14 -2.74 11.65 -2.08
CA ALA A 14 -2.12 11.84 -0.76
C ALA A 14 -1.26 10.64 -0.29
N PRO A 15 -1.66 9.38 -0.47
CA PRO A 15 -0.82 8.22 -0.11
C PRO A 15 0.50 8.15 -0.88
N LEU A 16 0.48 8.43 -2.18
CA LEU A 16 1.70 8.44 -3.01
C LEU A 16 2.58 9.63 -2.64
N ALA A 17 1.98 10.81 -2.46
CA ALA A 17 2.71 11.99 -2.00
C ALA A 17 3.39 11.74 -0.64
N ALA A 18 2.72 11.07 0.29
CA ALA A 18 3.30 10.72 1.59
C ALA A 18 4.43 9.70 1.49
N ALA A 19 4.31 8.68 0.61
CA ALA A 19 5.38 7.73 0.36
C ALA A 19 6.63 8.43 -0.24
N LEU A 20 6.44 9.36 -1.17
CA LEU A 20 7.51 10.17 -1.74
C LEU A 20 8.11 11.14 -0.71
N ALA A 21 7.28 11.75 0.15
CA ALA A 21 7.76 12.61 1.23
C ALA A 21 8.59 11.81 2.25
N ALA A 22 8.18 10.58 2.58
CA ALA A 22 8.95 9.69 3.44
C ALA A 22 10.29 9.28 2.81
N LEU A 23 10.32 9.06 1.49
CA LEU A 23 11.57 8.83 0.75
C LEU A 23 12.51 10.04 0.83
N ILE A 24 11.99 11.25 0.56
CA ILE A 24 12.76 12.49 0.62
C ILE A 24 13.27 12.73 2.05
N ALA A 25 12.45 12.46 3.06
CA ALA A 25 12.87 12.54 4.46
C ALA A 25 14.04 11.57 4.74
N ALA A 26 13.92 10.30 4.33
CA ALA A 26 14.98 9.31 4.51
C ALA A 26 16.28 9.71 3.80
N PHE A 27 16.19 10.32 2.62
CA PHE A 27 17.34 10.86 1.88
C PHE A 27 17.99 12.04 2.63
N ILE A 28 17.20 13.05 3.02
CA ILE A 28 17.72 14.26 3.68
C ILE A 28 18.35 13.94 5.03
N THR A 29 17.76 13.02 5.81
CA THR A 29 18.30 12.62 7.11
C THR A 29 19.47 11.65 7.01
N GLY A 30 19.78 11.14 5.82
CA GLY A 30 20.76 10.06 5.64
C GLY A 30 20.36 8.77 6.36
N PHE A 31 19.06 8.51 6.50
CA PHE A 31 18.56 7.40 7.33
C PHE A 31 18.97 6.05 6.73
N ASP A 32 19.59 5.23 7.56
CA ASP A 32 20.07 3.89 7.23
C ASP A 32 20.03 2.96 8.47
N GLN A 33 20.54 1.75 8.33
CA GLN A 33 20.61 0.73 9.38
C GLN A 33 21.68 1.03 10.44
N SER A 34 22.61 1.97 10.17
CA SER A 34 23.62 2.40 11.14
C SER A 34 23.09 3.46 12.12
N THR A 35 21.92 4.02 11.82
CA THR A 35 21.24 5.00 12.68
C THR A 35 20.92 4.38 14.04
N HIS A 36 21.38 5.02 15.11
CA HIS A 36 21.22 4.50 16.46
C HIS A 36 19.74 4.48 16.88
N VAL A 37 19.19 3.29 17.04
CA VAL A 37 17.85 3.04 17.59
C VAL A 37 17.96 2.16 18.84
N PRO A 38 17.00 2.24 19.78
CA PRO A 38 16.95 1.33 20.92
C PRO A 38 17.02 -0.13 20.46
N ALA A 39 17.74 -0.99 21.20
CA ALA A 39 18.01 -2.36 20.80
C ALA A 39 16.72 -3.18 20.57
N GLU A 40 15.67 -2.92 21.35
CA GLU A 40 14.35 -3.53 21.22
C GLU A 40 13.65 -3.16 19.90
N VAL A 41 13.97 -1.99 19.34
CA VAL A 41 13.48 -1.52 18.04
C VAL A 41 14.34 -2.11 16.93
N GLY A 42 15.67 -2.05 17.07
CA GLY A 42 16.62 -2.59 16.09
C GLY A 42 16.38 -4.07 15.81
N THR A 43 16.20 -4.89 16.83
CA THR A 43 15.94 -6.35 16.69
C THR A 43 14.60 -6.67 16.02
N ARG A 44 13.63 -5.74 16.06
CA ARG A 44 12.32 -5.91 15.42
C ARG A 44 12.27 -5.35 14.01
N PHE A 45 13.10 -4.38 13.67
CA PHE A 45 13.08 -3.72 12.37
C PHE A 45 14.20 -4.18 11.44
N TYR A 46 15.41 -4.33 11.96
CA TYR A 46 16.57 -4.76 11.18
C TYR A 46 16.60 -6.28 11.08
N GLY A 47 16.64 -6.79 9.85
CA GLY A 47 16.60 -8.23 9.58
C GLY A 47 16.26 -8.56 8.13
N PHE A 48 16.04 -9.85 7.88
CA PHE A 48 15.91 -10.42 6.54
C PHE A 48 14.98 -9.64 5.60
N PHE A 49 13.77 -9.28 6.05
CA PHE A 49 12.79 -8.63 5.19
C PHE A 49 13.11 -7.17 4.88
N LEU A 50 13.70 -6.44 5.82
CA LEU A 50 14.12 -5.07 5.54
C LEU A 50 15.29 -5.07 4.56
N ASP A 51 16.19 -6.04 4.67
CA ASP A 51 17.27 -6.21 3.72
C ASP A 51 16.75 -6.54 2.32
N HIS A 52 15.87 -7.54 2.18
CA HIS A 52 15.47 -8.03 0.86
C HIS A 52 14.34 -7.21 0.22
N TYR A 53 13.48 -6.57 1.02
CA TYR A 53 12.30 -5.83 0.56
C TYR A 53 12.19 -4.44 1.21
N PRO A 54 13.24 -3.60 1.10
CA PRO A 54 13.32 -2.34 1.83
C PRO A 54 12.20 -1.36 1.44
N LEU A 55 11.78 -1.38 0.17
CA LEU A 55 10.73 -0.49 -0.33
C LEU A 55 9.34 -0.77 0.25
N PHE A 56 9.16 -1.91 0.92
CA PHE A 56 7.93 -2.20 1.65
C PHE A 56 7.66 -1.18 2.76
N ALA A 57 8.70 -0.53 3.31
CA ALA A 57 8.52 0.57 4.26
C ALA A 57 7.64 1.70 3.69
N PHE A 58 7.85 2.06 2.42
CA PHE A 58 7.03 3.08 1.74
C PHE A 58 5.62 2.57 1.42
N ALA A 59 5.45 1.26 1.19
CA ALA A 59 4.12 0.66 1.04
C ALA A 59 3.30 0.73 2.34
N ILE A 60 3.96 0.59 3.50
CA ILE A 60 3.32 0.80 4.81
C ILE A 60 2.86 2.26 4.92
N VAL A 61 3.73 3.24 4.66
CA VAL A 61 3.38 4.67 4.68
C VAL A 61 2.19 4.95 3.75
N TYR A 62 2.24 4.43 2.53
CA TYR A 62 1.14 4.54 1.57
C TYR A 62 -0.18 4.00 2.15
N ALA A 63 -0.17 2.78 2.69
CA ALA A 63 -1.37 2.15 3.24
C ALA A 63 -1.94 2.92 4.45
N LEU A 64 -1.09 3.38 5.37
CA LEU A 64 -1.49 4.18 6.53
C LEU A 64 -2.17 5.48 6.10
N VAL A 65 -1.50 6.23 5.21
CA VAL A 65 -2.03 7.51 4.72
C VAL A 65 -3.31 7.29 3.93
N ARG A 66 -3.45 6.16 3.20
CA ARG A 66 -4.70 5.84 2.52
C ARG A 66 -5.86 5.62 3.48
N VAL A 67 -5.64 4.91 4.58
CA VAL A 67 -6.67 4.73 5.62
C VAL A 67 -7.07 6.09 6.20
N VAL A 68 -6.10 6.94 6.54
CA VAL A 68 -6.35 8.28 7.09
C VAL A 68 -7.07 9.18 6.09
N ALA A 69 -6.58 9.26 4.84
CA ALA A 69 -7.14 10.10 3.78
C ALA A 69 -8.61 9.78 3.54
N VAL A 70 -8.98 8.50 3.52
CA VAL A 70 -10.39 8.08 3.38
C VAL A 70 -11.18 8.40 4.64
N ALA A 71 -10.60 8.22 5.82
CA ALA A 71 -11.27 8.53 7.08
C ALA A 71 -11.51 10.04 7.28
N ILE A 72 -10.68 10.93 6.73
CA ILE A 72 -10.84 12.39 6.82
C ILE A 72 -11.64 12.99 5.65
N ALA A 73 -11.76 12.28 4.53
CA ALA A 73 -12.55 12.73 3.39
C ALA A 73 -14.01 13.04 3.79
N PRO A 74 -14.62 14.12 3.25
CA PRO A 74 -16.04 14.41 3.50
C PRO A 74 -16.93 13.23 3.10
N GLY A 75 -17.90 12.88 3.94
CA GLY A 75 -18.79 11.75 3.67
C GLY A 75 -19.94 11.64 4.67
N PRO A 76 -20.95 10.80 4.37
CA PRO A 76 -22.18 10.70 5.14
C PRO A 76 -22.03 9.88 6.44
N SER A 77 -20.87 9.26 6.69
CA SER A 77 -20.64 8.49 7.92
C SER A 77 -20.35 9.41 9.11
N ALA A 78 -20.90 9.06 10.27
CA ALA A 78 -20.63 9.75 11.53
C ALA A 78 -19.12 9.75 11.84
N THR A 79 -18.64 10.84 12.45
CA THR A 79 -17.23 11.03 12.83
C THR A 79 -16.68 9.86 13.65
N LEU A 80 -17.46 9.34 14.62
CA LEU A 80 -17.06 8.19 15.43
C LEU A 80 -16.77 6.95 14.57
N ARG A 81 -17.64 6.64 13.61
CA ARG A 81 -17.45 5.48 12.73
C ARG A 81 -16.20 5.64 11.85
N ARG A 82 -15.93 6.85 11.38
CA ARG A 82 -14.73 7.19 10.61
C ARG A 82 -13.46 7.01 11.46
N ALA A 83 -13.50 7.47 12.70
CA ALA A 83 -12.41 7.28 13.67
C ALA A 83 -12.17 5.80 13.98
N VAL A 84 -13.21 5.02 14.25
CA VAL A 84 -13.10 3.56 14.48
C VAL A 84 -12.50 2.86 13.26
N GLY A 85 -12.98 3.19 12.06
CA GLY A 85 -12.42 2.60 10.83
C GLY A 85 -10.96 2.97 10.60
N ALA A 86 -10.56 4.21 10.91
CA ALA A 86 -9.17 4.62 10.88
C ALA A 86 -8.33 3.82 11.88
N LEU A 87 -8.75 3.73 13.14
CA LEU A 87 -8.02 3.00 14.19
C LEU A 87 -7.86 1.52 13.84
N VAL A 88 -8.93 0.86 13.38
CA VAL A 88 -8.88 -0.54 12.96
C VAL A 88 -7.97 -0.72 11.75
N GLY A 89 -8.10 0.13 10.72
CA GLY A 89 -7.27 0.05 9.53
C GLY A 89 -5.78 0.27 9.82
N LEU A 90 -5.46 1.30 10.60
CA LEU A 90 -4.09 1.61 11.02
C LEU A 90 -3.53 0.46 11.86
N GLY A 91 -4.29 -0.02 12.86
CA GLY A 91 -3.90 -1.14 13.70
C GLY A 91 -3.62 -2.41 12.90
N LEU A 92 -4.50 -2.76 11.95
CA LEU A 92 -4.30 -3.94 11.10
C LEU A 92 -3.10 -3.79 10.16
N VAL A 93 -2.93 -2.63 9.52
CA VAL A 93 -1.78 -2.39 8.63
C VAL A 93 -0.47 -2.50 9.42
N LEU A 94 -0.38 -1.87 10.58
CA LEU A 94 0.80 -1.94 11.44
C LEU A 94 1.02 -3.37 11.96
N ALA A 95 -0.01 -4.01 12.50
CA ALA A 95 0.11 -5.37 13.03
C ALA A 95 0.56 -6.37 11.96
N LEU A 96 -0.11 -6.40 10.80
CA LEU A 96 0.24 -7.34 9.74
C LEU A 96 1.58 -7.03 9.08
N SER A 97 2.06 -5.78 9.12
CA SER A 97 3.30 -5.39 8.45
C SER A 97 4.52 -5.37 9.37
N LEU A 98 4.33 -5.24 10.68
CA LEU A 98 5.43 -5.03 11.64
C LEU A 98 5.46 -6.05 12.79
N HIS A 99 4.42 -6.87 12.99
CA HIS A 99 4.41 -7.88 14.04
C HIS A 99 4.69 -9.30 13.50
N PRO A 100 5.58 -10.08 14.13
CA PRO A 100 6.43 -9.73 15.28
C PRO A 100 7.64 -8.84 14.94
N THR A 101 8.01 -8.77 13.66
CA THR A 101 9.12 -7.94 13.14
C THR A 101 8.72 -7.34 11.80
N PHE A 102 9.53 -6.43 11.25
CA PHE A 102 9.36 -5.85 9.91
C PHE A 102 9.07 -6.91 8.85
N GLY A 103 8.10 -6.59 8.00
CA GLY A 103 7.53 -7.51 7.02
C GLY A 103 6.36 -8.34 7.54
N GLY A 104 6.25 -8.52 8.86
CA GLY A 104 5.11 -9.11 9.55
C GLY A 104 4.55 -10.36 8.87
N LEU A 105 3.23 -10.47 8.79
CA LEU A 105 2.51 -11.49 8.01
C LEU A 105 2.47 -11.17 6.51
N VAL A 106 2.60 -9.90 6.11
CA VAL A 106 2.50 -9.49 4.70
C VAL A 106 3.66 -10.07 3.87
N LEU A 107 4.90 -9.75 4.24
CA LEU A 107 6.09 -10.24 3.53
C LEU A 107 6.40 -11.69 3.89
N ARG A 108 6.16 -12.14 5.14
CA ARG A 108 6.33 -13.57 5.48
C ARG A 108 5.39 -14.46 4.68
N GLY A 109 4.10 -14.10 4.61
CA GLY A 109 3.12 -14.85 3.84
C GLY A 109 3.50 -14.87 2.36
N GLY A 110 3.84 -13.71 1.78
CA GLY A 110 4.29 -13.64 0.39
C GLY A 110 5.56 -14.47 0.11
N PHE A 111 6.58 -14.35 0.97
CA PHE A 111 7.83 -15.09 0.82
C PHE A 111 7.65 -16.59 0.99
N MET A 112 6.86 -17.05 1.98
CA MET A 112 6.58 -18.46 2.19
C MET A 112 5.79 -19.05 1.02
N THR A 113 4.75 -18.37 0.54
CA THR A 113 3.96 -18.85 -0.59
C THR A 113 4.78 -18.89 -1.88
N GLY A 114 5.54 -17.82 -2.17
CA GLY A 114 6.40 -17.79 -3.35
C GLY A 114 7.52 -18.82 -3.28
N GLY A 115 8.18 -18.95 -2.12
CA GLY A 115 9.23 -19.95 -1.89
C GLY A 115 8.72 -21.38 -2.03
N MET A 116 7.57 -21.71 -1.41
CA MET A 116 6.97 -23.03 -1.54
C MET A 116 6.52 -23.32 -2.97
N ALA A 117 5.96 -22.35 -3.70
CA ALA A 117 5.61 -22.53 -5.11
C ALA A 117 6.86 -22.86 -5.94
N PHE A 118 7.95 -22.11 -5.75
CA PHE A 118 9.21 -22.37 -6.44
C PHE A 118 9.79 -23.76 -6.12
N LEU A 119 9.75 -24.19 -4.86
CA LEU A 119 10.17 -25.54 -4.45
C LEU A 119 9.32 -26.64 -5.10
N ASN A 120 8.06 -26.34 -5.40
CA ASN A 120 7.15 -27.20 -6.16
C ASN A 120 7.28 -27.04 -7.68
N GLN A 121 8.45 -26.61 -8.17
CA GLN A 121 8.79 -26.50 -9.60
C GLN A 121 7.94 -25.48 -10.38
N VAL A 122 7.28 -24.54 -9.68
CA VAL A 122 6.64 -23.40 -10.36
C VAL A 122 7.74 -22.44 -10.85
N PRO A 123 7.68 -21.95 -12.11
CA PRO A 123 8.65 -21.00 -12.62
C PRO A 123 8.81 -19.76 -11.71
N MET A 124 10.04 -19.27 -11.56
CA MET A 124 10.39 -18.20 -10.61
C MET A 124 9.49 -16.96 -10.74
N THR A 125 9.14 -16.57 -11.96
CA THR A 125 8.25 -15.43 -12.23
C THR A 125 6.83 -15.64 -11.71
N ALA A 126 6.28 -16.85 -11.90
CA ALA A 126 4.96 -17.21 -11.39
C ALA A 126 4.97 -17.37 -9.86
N ALA A 127 6.00 -17.99 -9.30
CA ALA A 127 6.20 -18.12 -7.86
C ALA A 127 6.27 -16.74 -7.18
N TYR A 128 7.05 -15.82 -7.75
CA TYR A 128 7.13 -14.43 -7.30
C TYR A 128 5.78 -13.71 -7.39
N GLY A 129 5.07 -13.88 -8.51
CA GLY A 129 3.71 -13.34 -8.69
C GLY A 129 2.72 -13.84 -7.63
N LEU A 130 2.78 -15.13 -7.29
CA LEU A 130 1.95 -15.72 -6.23
C LEU A 130 2.30 -15.15 -4.85
N GLY A 131 3.58 -15.00 -4.53
CA GLY A 131 4.02 -14.35 -3.30
C GLY A 131 3.53 -12.91 -3.19
N ALA A 132 3.67 -12.12 -4.26
CA ALA A 132 3.14 -10.77 -4.32
C ALA A 132 1.61 -10.73 -4.17
N ALA A 133 0.89 -11.73 -4.69
CA ALA A 133 -0.57 -11.83 -4.58
C ALA A 133 -1.01 -12.06 -3.12
N VAL A 134 -0.31 -12.93 -2.38
CA VAL A 134 -0.57 -13.14 -0.95
C VAL A 134 -0.27 -11.88 -0.14
N ALA A 135 0.87 -11.22 -0.39
CA ALA A 135 1.22 -9.97 0.27
C ALA A 135 0.17 -8.88 0.00
N ALA A 136 -0.28 -8.74 -1.26
CA ALA A 136 -1.30 -7.78 -1.65
C ALA A 136 -2.66 -8.09 -1.04
N SER A 137 -3.00 -9.38 -0.89
CA SER A 137 -4.23 -9.81 -0.23
C SER A 137 -4.22 -9.41 1.25
N ALA A 138 -3.11 -9.65 1.96
CA ALA A 138 -2.97 -9.31 3.37
C ALA A 138 -3.02 -7.80 3.59
N LEU A 139 -2.18 -7.04 2.87
CA LEU A 139 -2.11 -5.58 2.98
C LEU A 139 -3.43 -4.91 2.52
N GLY A 140 -3.96 -5.38 1.38
CA GLY A 140 -5.21 -4.88 0.81
C GLY A 140 -6.43 -5.16 1.70
N SER A 141 -6.46 -6.31 2.40
CA SER A 141 -7.51 -6.62 3.36
C SER A 141 -7.43 -5.74 4.60
N ALA A 142 -6.23 -5.53 5.16
CA ALA A 142 -6.04 -4.64 6.31
C ALA A 142 -6.48 -3.20 6.00
N MET A 143 -5.99 -2.66 4.89
CA MET A 143 -6.39 -1.32 4.43
C MET A 143 -7.88 -1.26 4.06
N GLY A 144 -8.37 -2.27 3.35
CA GLY A 144 -9.75 -2.35 2.86
C GLY A 144 -10.76 -2.42 3.99
N LEU A 145 -10.50 -3.18 5.05
CA LEU A 145 -11.35 -3.27 6.24
C LEU A 145 -11.48 -1.91 6.93
N GLY A 146 -10.37 -1.21 7.16
CA GLY A 146 -10.40 0.13 7.73
C GLY A 146 -11.25 1.11 6.90
N VAL A 147 -11.08 1.07 5.58
CA VAL A 147 -11.87 1.87 4.62
C VAL A 147 -13.36 1.52 4.64
N VAL A 148 -13.71 0.23 4.69
CA VAL A 148 -15.11 -0.26 4.73
C VAL A 148 -15.80 0.13 6.04
N ILE A 149 -15.08 0.04 7.16
CA ILE A 149 -15.58 0.48 8.46
C ILE A 149 -15.75 2.01 8.44
N ALA A 150 -14.76 2.76 7.95
CA ALA A 150 -14.76 4.22 7.94
C ALA A 150 -15.85 4.82 7.02
N GLY A 151 -16.23 4.16 5.92
CA GLY A 151 -17.12 4.74 4.91
C GLY A 151 -18.18 3.80 4.34
N GLN A 152 -19.41 4.32 4.20
CA GLN A 152 -20.51 3.65 3.49
C GLN A 152 -20.36 3.79 1.96
N PRO A 153 -20.65 2.74 1.16
CA PRO A 153 -20.89 2.91 -0.27
C PRO A 153 -22.11 3.81 -0.47
N ALA A 154 -22.05 4.71 -1.46
CA ALA A 154 -23.19 5.50 -1.89
C ALA A 154 -24.42 4.60 -2.09
N ARG A 155 -25.60 5.07 -1.67
CA ARG A 155 -26.89 4.39 -1.92
C ARG A 155 -27.20 4.45 -3.43
N GLU A 156 -26.47 3.70 -4.26
CA GLU A 156 -26.83 3.49 -5.66
C GLU A 156 -28.20 2.80 -5.71
N ARG A 157 -29.19 3.45 -6.32
CA ARG A 157 -30.54 2.95 -6.58
C ARG A 157 -30.58 1.85 -7.67
N SER A 158 -29.46 1.15 -7.90
CA SER A 158 -29.34 0.14 -8.95
C SER A 158 -29.86 -1.22 -8.48
N SER A 159 -30.27 -2.08 -9.43
CA SER A 159 -30.59 -3.47 -9.12
C SER A 159 -29.46 -4.13 -8.35
N ARG A 160 -29.82 -4.95 -7.35
CA ARG A 160 -28.89 -5.59 -6.39
C ARG A 160 -27.75 -6.32 -7.11
N MET A 161 -28.04 -6.91 -8.28
CA MET A 161 -27.09 -7.66 -9.10
C MET A 161 -26.05 -6.77 -9.80
N ARG A 162 -26.47 -5.63 -10.38
CA ARG A 162 -25.54 -4.66 -10.98
C ARG A 162 -24.62 -4.03 -9.94
N ARG A 163 -25.12 -3.77 -8.74
CA ARG A 163 -24.32 -3.28 -7.61
C ARG A 163 -23.25 -4.29 -7.20
N PHE A 164 -23.63 -5.56 -7.07
CA PHE A 164 -22.70 -6.63 -6.70
C PHE A 164 -21.58 -6.78 -7.73
N GLY A 165 -21.92 -6.87 -9.02
CA GLY A 165 -20.93 -6.97 -10.10
C GLY A 165 -19.95 -5.79 -10.15
N ARG A 166 -20.43 -4.55 -9.97
CA ARG A 166 -19.55 -3.36 -9.90
C ARG A 166 -18.64 -3.36 -8.67
N SER A 167 -19.17 -3.79 -7.52
CA SER A 167 -18.39 -3.89 -6.29
C SER A 167 -17.28 -4.92 -6.42
N LEU A 168 -17.60 -6.10 -6.97
CA LEU A 168 -16.65 -7.18 -7.18
C LEU A 168 -15.57 -6.77 -8.21
N GLY A 169 -15.97 -6.18 -9.33
CA GLY A 169 -15.03 -5.65 -10.32
C GLY A 169 -14.12 -4.58 -9.73
N SER A 170 -14.66 -3.63 -8.95
CA SER A 170 -13.83 -2.63 -8.28
C SER A 170 -12.88 -3.23 -7.25
N LEU A 171 -13.30 -4.27 -6.52
CA LEU A 171 -12.43 -4.97 -5.58
C LEU A 171 -11.28 -5.66 -6.32
N PHE A 172 -11.60 -6.35 -7.42
CA PHE A 172 -10.64 -7.03 -8.27
C PHE A 172 -9.60 -6.07 -8.84
N PHE A 173 -10.00 -4.95 -9.43
CA PHE A 173 -9.04 -3.97 -9.97
C PHE A 173 -8.16 -3.33 -8.90
N ARG A 174 -8.69 -3.10 -7.68
CA ARG A 174 -7.88 -2.61 -6.55
C ARG A 174 -6.88 -3.64 -6.07
N PHE A 175 -7.31 -4.89 -5.98
CA PHE A 175 -6.43 -6.01 -5.68
C PHE A 175 -5.31 -6.10 -6.73
N LEU A 176 -5.67 -6.09 -8.02
CA LEU A 176 -4.70 -6.19 -9.12
C LEU A 176 -3.69 -5.03 -9.10
N ALA A 177 -4.15 -3.81 -8.78
CA ALA A 177 -3.26 -2.66 -8.64
C ALA A 177 -2.30 -2.79 -7.45
N LEU A 178 -2.74 -3.32 -6.30
CA LEU A 178 -1.88 -3.58 -5.15
C LEU A 178 -0.93 -4.75 -5.40
N TRP A 179 -1.41 -5.80 -6.07
CA TRP A 179 -0.59 -6.93 -6.52
C TRP A 179 0.54 -6.46 -7.43
N TYR A 180 0.20 -5.66 -8.44
CA TYR A 180 1.17 -5.02 -9.32
C TYR A 180 2.15 -4.15 -8.52
N ALA A 181 1.65 -3.29 -7.63
CA ALA A 181 2.50 -2.43 -6.81
C ALA A 181 3.55 -3.23 -6.03
N LEU A 182 3.11 -4.25 -5.27
CA LEU A 182 4.04 -5.05 -4.46
C LEU A 182 4.98 -5.91 -5.32
N ALA A 183 4.52 -6.39 -6.48
CA ALA A 183 5.38 -7.07 -7.44
C ALA A 183 6.49 -6.13 -7.95
N VAL A 184 6.16 -4.89 -8.32
CA VAL A 184 7.13 -3.87 -8.75
C VAL A 184 8.11 -3.54 -7.62
N LEU A 185 7.62 -3.30 -6.40
CA LEU A 185 8.47 -2.93 -5.27
C LEU A 185 9.46 -4.04 -4.87
N GLY A 186 9.03 -5.30 -4.89
CA GLY A 186 9.96 -6.40 -4.59
C GLY A 186 10.94 -6.70 -5.74
N PHE A 187 10.65 -6.26 -6.96
CA PHE A 187 11.55 -6.35 -8.12
C PHE A 187 12.56 -5.19 -8.14
N ALA A 188 12.45 -4.23 -7.23
CA ALA A 188 13.27 -3.04 -7.26
C ALA A 188 14.77 -3.33 -7.05
N ARG A 189 15.13 -4.40 -6.31
CA ARG A 189 16.54 -4.80 -6.17
C ARG A 189 17.16 -5.28 -7.47
N THR A 190 16.40 -5.95 -8.34
CA THR A 190 16.94 -6.47 -9.60
C THR A 190 17.17 -5.38 -10.64
N ILE A 191 16.63 -4.18 -10.45
CA ILE A 191 16.87 -3.01 -11.30
C ILE A 191 18.01 -2.11 -10.79
N GLY A 192 18.84 -2.60 -9.86
CA GLY A 192 20.05 -1.91 -9.42
C GLY A 192 19.86 -0.91 -8.29
N LEU A 193 18.74 -0.97 -7.57
CA LEU A 193 18.51 -0.12 -6.41
C LEU A 193 19.58 -0.42 -5.34
N GLY A 194 20.30 0.63 -4.91
CA GLY A 194 21.41 0.53 -3.97
C GLY A 194 21.04 -0.17 -2.67
N PRO A 195 22.04 -0.53 -1.83
CA PRO A 195 21.86 -1.40 -0.68
C PRO A 195 21.05 -0.77 0.46
N TRP A 196 20.33 0.35 0.26
CA TRP A 196 19.46 0.95 1.26
C TRP A 196 18.49 -0.10 1.83
N PRO A 197 18.34 -0.19 3.16
CA PRO A 197 18.87 0.74 4.17
C PRO A 197 20.26 0.41 4.73
N ARG A 198 21.07 -0.48 4.15
CA ARG A 198 22.44 -0.75 4.65
C ARG A 198 23.42 0.42 4.48
N ARG A 199 23.14 1.30 3.53
CA ARG A 199 23.81 2.59 3.34
C ARG A 199 22.75 3.68 3.11
N PRO A 200 23.06 4.95 3.37
CA PRO A 200 22.17 6.06 3.05
C PRO A 200 21.84 6.12 1.55
N LEU A 201 20.65 6.61 1.20
CA LEU A 201 20.28 6.83 -0.19
C LEU A 201 21.19 7.90 -0.80
N ASP A 202 21.75 7.62 -1.98
CA ASP A 202 22.34 8.67 -2.81
C ASP A 202 21.27 9.30 -3.73
N THR A 203 21.65 10.32 -4.49
CA THR A 203 20.73 11.03 -5.38
C THR A 203 20.17 10.12 -6.48
N ALA A 204 20.98 9.20 -7.02
CA ALA A 204 20.57 8.30 -8.10
C ALA A 204 19.59 7.24 -7.58
N ASP A 205 19.90 6.63 -6.43
CA ASP A 205 19.05 5.69 -5.69
C ASP A 205 17.71 6.36 -5.37
N THR A 206 17.72 7.61 -4.90
CA THR A 206 16.50 8.35 -4.56
C THR A 206 15.60 8.56 -5.78
N VAL A 207 16.16 8.96 -6.93
CA VAL A 207 15.39 9.12 -8.18
C VAL A 207 14.81 7.79 -8.65
N LEU A 208 15.60 6.70 -8.57
CA LEU A 208 15.14 5.37 -8.96
C LEU A 208 14.01 4.87 -8.05
N VAL A 209 14.14 5.05 -6.73
CA VAL A 209 13.08 4.70 -5.77
C VAL A 209 11.83 5.54 -6.02
N ALA A 210 11.98 6.85 -6.25
CA ALA A 210 10.85 7.72 -6.55
C ALA A 210 10.10 7.26 -7.81
N ALA A 211 10.83 6.97 -8.89
CA ALA A 211 10.25 6.42 -10.12
C ALA A 211 9.55 5.07 -9.86
N CYS A 212 10.17 4.19 -9.08
CA CYS A 212 9.60 2.90 -8.70
C CYS A 212 8.29 3.05 -7.90
N LEU A 213 8.24 3.97 -6.93
CA LEU A 213 7.03 4.26 -6.15
C LEU A 213 5.91 4.82 -7.03
N VAL A 214 6.23 5.73 -7.95
CA VAL A 214 5.26 6.27 -8.90
C VAL A 214 4.71 5.13 -9.77
N VAL A 215 5.57 4.35 -10.42
CA VAL A 215 5.14 3.23 -11.27
C VAL A 215 4.30 2.24 -10.48
N ALA A 216 4.73 1.83 -9.29
CA ALA A 216 4.04 0.87 -8.45
C ALA A 216 2.63 1.33 -8.06
N PHE A 217 2.48 2.57 -7.56
CA PHE A 217 1.22 3.02 -6.95
C PHE A 217 0.31 3.83 -7.87
N LEU A 218 0.80 4.32 -9.00
CA LEU A 218 0.00 5.12 -9.95
C LEU A 218 -1.29 4.40 -10.38
N PRO A 219 -1.31 3.10 -10.73
CA PRO A 219 -2.55 2.40 -11.07
C PRO A 219 -3.59 2.47 -9.94
N HIS A 220 -3.16 2.29 -8.69
CA HIS A 220 -4.07 2.33 -7.53
C HIS A 220 -4.59 3.76 -7.27
N VAL A 221 -3.75 4.79 -7.47
CA VAL A 221 -4.16 6.21 -7.39
C VAL A 221 -5.22 6.52 -8.44
N LEU A 222 -4.99 6.16 -9.71
CA LEU A 222 -5.92 6.41 -10.82
C LEU A 222 -7.28 5.74 -10.60
N ILE A 223 -7.28 4.45 -10.25
CA ILE A 223 -8.52 3.71 -9.93
C ILE A 223 -9.29 4.36 -8.77
N SER A 224 -8.56 4.92 -7.80
CA SER A 224 -9.15 5.57 -6.64
C SER A 224 -9.76 6.92 -6.96
N ALA A 225 -9.05 7.75 -7.74
CA ALA A 225 -9.53 9.06 -8.20
C ALA A 225 -10.80 8.92 -9.04
N LEU A 226 -10.80 8.02 -10.03
CA LEU A 226 -11.95 7.76 -10.91
C LEU A 226 -13.20 7.33 -10.14
N ARG A 227 -13.04 6.61 -9.02
CA ARG A 227 -14.16 6.16 -8.20
C ARG A 227 -14.69 7.25 -7.28
N ALA A 228 -13.81 8.07 -6.72
CA ALA A 228 -14.22 9.22 -5.90
C ALA A 228 -15.05 10.21 -6.73
N ASP A 229 -14.65 10.45 -7.99
CA ASP A 229 -15.39 11.30 -8.92
C ASP A 229 -16.80 10.79 -9.26
N ARG A 230 -16.92 9.50 -9.54
CA ARG A 230 -18.22 8.82 -9.75
C ARG A 230 -19.14 8.90 -8.53
N SER A 231 -18.54 8.92 -7.34
CA SER A 231 -19.29 8.99 -6.08
C SER A 231 -19.80 10.40 -5.81
N ALA A 232 -19.00 11.43 -6.16
CA ALA A 232 -19.40 12.83 -6.07
C ALA A 232 -20.51 13.18 -7.08
N THR A 233 -20.41 12.71 -8.32
CA THR A 233 -21.42 12.93 -9.37
C THR A 233 -22.75 12.24 -9.10
N ALA A 234 -22.76 11.13 -8.36
CA ALA A 234 -24.00 10.45 -7.98
C ALA A 234 -24.73 11.11 -6.79
N ALA A 235 -24.09 12.06 -6.10
CA ALA A 235 -24.62 12.71 -4.91
C ALA A 235 -25.15 14.14 -5.15
N GLY A 236 -24.85 14.73 -6.31
CA GLY A 236 -25.43 16.00 -6.78
C GLY A 236 -26.52 15.77 -7.81
#